data_AF-A0A3P3VZA7-F1
#
_entry.id   AF-A0A3P3VZA7-F1
#
_cell.length_a   1.000
_cell.length_b   1.000
_cell.length_c   1.000
_cell.angle_alpha   90.00
_cell.angle_beta   90.00
_cell.angle_gamma   90.00
#
_symmetry.space_group_name_H-M   'P 1'
#
loop_
_entity.id
_entity.type
_entity.pdbx_description
1 polymer ?
#
loop_
_entity_poly.entity_id
_entity_poly.type
_entity_poly.pdbx_seq_one_letter_code
_entity_poly.pdbx_strand_id
1 'polypeptide(L)'
;MKIEVEIENLKVQTDLLNEAVHAISASTIGFSELSSVIGPVLVLNETTLRSILLLAENNHHRDLIILSRPFLESVINVGFICSEGDKAVIASKKYAYQKGYRDLFRGIDINDFIIKSGFSEFISEFEKAAPKEMKDALSEFTTKKGKEVMEWTPENTKAKLEIIGKTYGTYVNGLLSFAFFSIYRDVSEIIHNSYYGARIYLGMQQKDMTSFKNSSEAAEYFGEHQKKLATFILQQINISVNALLNILNQKFRLDTTNEIFEKSNKKLVEYANSVK
;
A
#
# COMPACT_ATOMS: atom_id res chain seq x y z
N MET A 1 -22.47 -7.15 -9.25
CA MET A 1 -21.19 -7.84 -9.50
C MET A 1 -20.94 -8.84 -8.40
N LYS A 2 -20.43 -10.02 -8.74
CA LYS A 2 -20.23 -11.14 -7.80
C LYS A 2 -18.81 -11.11 -7.26
N ILE A 3 -18.63 -11.30 -5.95
CA ILE A 3 -17.31 -11.26 -5.30
C ILE A 3 -16.37 -12.33 -5.87
N GLU A 4 -16.93 -13.45 -6.32
CA GLU A 4 -16.20 -14.57 -6.90
C GLU A 4 -15.45 -14.16 -8.18
N VAL A 5 -16.03 -13.26 -8.99
CA VAL A 5 -15.39 -12.71 -10.19
C VAL A 5 -14.20 -11.83 -9.82
N GLU A 6 -14.32 -11.04 -8.75
CA GLU A 6 -13.20 -10.22 -8.25
C GLU A 6 -12.03 -11.06 -7.77
N ILE A 7 -12.34 -12.16 -7.07
CA ILE A 7 -11.35 -13.10 -6.54
C ILE A 7 -10.60 -13.76 -7.69
N GLU A 8 -11.32 -14.25 -8.72
CA GLU A 8 -10.69 -14.86 -9.90
C GLU A 8 -9.81 -13.87 -10.66
N ASN A 9 -10.29 -12.64 -10.88
CA ASN A 9 -9.48 -11.61 -11.52
C ASN A 9 -8.23 -11.28 -10.69
N LEU A 10 -8.38 -11.16 -9.36
CA LEU A 10 -7.26 -10.83 -8.48
C LEU A 10 -6.20 -11.93 -8.42
N LYS A 11 -6.57 -13.21 -8.55
CA LYS A 11 -5.60 -14.31 -8.70
C LYS A 11 -4.71 -14.09 -9.92
N VAL A 12 -5.33 -13.82 -11.08
CA VAL A 12 -4.60 -13.53 -12.32
C VAL A 12 -3.69 -12.30 -12.17
N GLN A 13 -4.20 -11.21 -11.58
CA GLN A 13 -3.39 -10.01 -11.33
C GLN A 13 -2.22 -10.27 -10.37
N THR A 14 -2.41 -11.13 -9.36
CA THR A 14 -1.37 -11.51 -8.40
C THR A 14 -0.26 -12.31 -9.09
N ASP A 15 -0.62 -13.27 -9.95
CA ASP A 15 0.36 -14.05 -10.71
C ASP A 15 1.15 -13.17 -11.68
N LEU A 16 0.48 -12.24 -12.37
CA LEU A 16 1.14 -11.27 -13.25
C LEU A 16 2.07 -10.31 -12.49
N LEU A 17 1.70 -9.90 -11.26
CA LEU A 17 2.60 -9.12 -10.41
C LEU A 17 3.85 -9.93 -10.04
N ASN A 18 3.69 -11.20 -9.68
CA ASN A 18 4.82 -12.08 -9.38
C ASN A 18 5.74 -12.26 -10.60
N GLU A 19 5.17 -12.46 -11.80
CA GLU A 19 5.93 -12.47 -13.06
C GLU A 19 6.71 -11.16 -13.27
N ALA A 20 6.08 -10.00 -13.02
CA ALA A 20 6.74 -8.71 -13.16
C ALA A 20 7.89 -8.53 -12.18
N VAL A 21 7.74 -8.98 -10.94
CA VAL A 21 8.81 -8.95 -9.92
C VAL A 21 10.02 -9.76 -10.39
N HIS A 22 9.80 -10.95 -10.94
CA HIS A 22 10.88 -11.75 -11.51
C HIS A 22 11.51 -11.07 -12.75
N ALA A 23 10.70 -10.48 -13.63
CA ALA A 23 11.16 -9.81 -14.84
C ALA A 23 12.11 -8.64 -14.57
N ILE A 24 11.92 -7.90 -13.47
CA ILE A 24 12.76 -6.76 -13.09
C ILE A 24 13.81 -7.09 -12.01
N SER A 25 13.93 -8.36 -11.64
CA SER A 25 14.86 -8.80 -10.60
C SER A 25 16.31 -8.64 -11.03
N ALA A 26 17.22 -8.54 -10.04
CA ALA A 26 18.65 -8.42 -10.30
C ALA A 26 19.22 -9.62 -11.09
N SER A 27 18.63 -10.81 -10.95
CA SER A 27 19.00 -11.99 -11.74
C SER A 27 18.63 -11.88 -13.21
N THR A 28 17.63 -11.05 -13.57
CA THR A 28 17.14 -10.92 -14.94
C THR A 28 17.78 -9.73 -15.65
N ILE A 29 17.82 -8.57 -15.00
CA ILE A 29 18.26 -7.30 -15.63
C ILE A 29 19.57 -6.75 -15.05
N GLY A 30 20.19 -7.48 -14.12
CA GLY A 30 21.35 -7.01 -13.38
C GLY A 30 20.96 -6.13 -12.18
N PHE A 31 21.94 -5.89 -11.31
CA PHE A 31 21.72 -5.05 -10.13
C PHE A 31 21.49 -3.60 -10.53
N SER A 32 20.44 -2.99 -9.96
CA SER A 32 20.22 -1.55 -10.02
C SER A 32 19.81 -1.04 -8.63
N GLU A 33 20.21 0.20 -8.33
CA GLU A 33 19.83 0.86 -7.09
C GLU A 33 18.30 0.95 -6.94
N LEU A 34 17.59 1.24 -8.04
CA LEU A 34 16.14 1.26 -8.08
C LEU A 34 15.52 -0.10 -7.73
N SER A 35 15.93 -1.18 -8.41
CA SER A 35 15.40 -2.52 -8.16
C SER A 35 15.75 -3.04 -6.75
N SER A 36 16.87 -2.59 -6.17
CA SER A 36 17.22 -2.88 -4.77
C SER A 36 16.25 -2.29 -3.75
N VAL A 37 15.57 -1.18 -4.08
CA VAL A 37 14.60 -0.51 -3.21
C VAL A 37 13.18 -0.99 -3.48
N ILE A 38 12.74 -1.00 -4.74
CA ILE A 38 11.34 -1.36 -5.05
C ILE A 38 11.10 -2.87 -5.03
N GLY A 39 12.13 -3.69 -5.29
CA GLY A 39 12.01 -5.16 -5.33
C GLY A 39 11.42 -5.75 -4.05
N PRO A 40 12.00 -5.49 -2.86
CA PRO A 40 11.44 -5.94 -1.59
C PRO A 40 10.01 -5.45 -1.34
N VAL A 41 9.69 -4.21 -1.71
CA VAL A 41 8.34 -3.63 -1.56
C VAL A 41 7.33 -4.37 -2.45
N LEU A 42 7.72 -4.72 -3.67
CA LEU A 42 6.86 -5.48 -4.59
C LEU A 42 6.62 -6.91 -4.12
N VAL A 43 7.62 -7.58 -3.54
CA VAL A 43 7.44 -8.90 -2.92
C VAL A 43 6.45 -8.84 -1.76
N LEU A 44 6.54 -7.80 -0.91
CA LEU A 44 5.58 -7.59 0.18
C LEU A 44 4.16 -7.27 -0.34
N ASN A 45 4.04 -6.56 -1.46
CA ASN A 45 2.75 -6.33 -2.12
C ASN A 45 2.14 -7.63 -2.61
N GLU A 46 2.92 -8.48 -3.25
CA GLU A 46 2.48 -9.80 -3.72
C GLU A 46 1.99 -10.66 -2.53
N THR A 47 2.72 -10.69 -1.42
CA THR A 47 2.30 -11.41 -0.21
C THR A 47 1.02 -10.82 0.40
N THR A 48 0.86 -9.50 0.34
CA THR A 48 -0.36 -8.81 0.78
C THR A 48 -1.56 -9.21 -0.10
N LEU A 49 -1.38 -9.32 -1.42
CA LEU A 49 -2.43 -9.79 -2.33
C LEU A 49 -2.85 -11.23 -2.03
N ARG A 50 -1.90 -12.14 -1.75
CA ARG A 50 -2.23 -13.51 -1.33
C ARG A 50 -3.05 -13.54 -0.03
N SER A 51 -2.70 -12.68 0.92
CA SER A 51 -3.45 -12.55 2.17
C SER A 51 -4.87 -12.03 1.93
N ILE A 52 -5.03 -11.01 1.07
CA ILE A 52 -6.34 -10.49 0.66
C ILE A 52 -7.18 -11.59 -0.01
N LEU A 53 -6.60 -12.38 -0.91
CA LEU A 53 -7.27 -13.50 -1.57
C LEU A 53 -7.78 -14.52 -0.55
N LEU A 54 -6.92 -14.95 0.38
CA LEU A 54 -7.31 -15.90 1.44
C LEU A 54 -8.48 -15.36 2.26
N LEU A 55 -8.44 -14.09 2.64
CA LEU A 55 -9.51 -13.46 3.42
C LEU A 55 -10.81 -13.33 2.61
N ALA A 56 -10.72 -13.00 1.32
CA ALA A 56 -11.87 -12.91 0.43
C ALA A 56 -12.57 -14.26 0.25
N GLU A 57 -11.81 -15.33 0.03
CA GLU A 57 -12.33 -16.70 -0.13
C GLU A 57 -13.01 -17.23 1.13
N ASN A 58 -12.62 -16.71 2.30
CA ASN A 58 -13.17 -17.10 3.60
C ASN A 58 -14.17 -16.08 4.17
N ASN A 59 -14.65 -15.12 3.37
CA ASN A 59 -15.60 -14.08 3.76
C ASN A 59 -15.14 -13.19 4.93
N HIS A 60 -13.82 -13.06 5.16
CA HIS A 60 -13.25 -12.14 6.15
C HIS A 60 -13.18 -10.71 5.60
N HIS A 61 -14.37 -10.14 5.32
CA HIS A 61 -14.53 -8.86 4.61
C HIS A 61 -13.87 -7.68 5.33
N ARG A 62 -13.92 -7.62 6.66
CA ARG A 62 -13.33 -6.48 7.38
C ARG A 62 -11.82 -6.42 7.16
N ASP A 63 -11.15 -7.55 7.31
CA ASP A 63 -9.69 -7.59 7.33
C ASP A 63 -9.11 -7.47 5.92
N LEU A 64 -9.78 -8.00 4.89
CA LEU A 64 -9.39 -7.73 3.50
C LEU A 64 -9.52 -6.25 3.15
N ILE A 65 -10.59 -5.58 3.64
CA ILE A 65 -10.78 -4.15 3.44
C ILE A 65 -9.65 -3.37 4.11
N ILE A 66 -9.26 -3.75 5.33
CA ILE A 66 -8.14 -3.14 6.05
C ILE A 66 -6.83 -3.27 5.26
N LEU A 67 -6.53 -4.45 4.72
CA LEU A 67 -5.31 -4.69 3.95
C LEU A 67 -5.25 -3.93 2.62
N SER A 68 -6.39 -3.49 2.08
CA SER A 68 -6.42 -2.68 0.85
C SER A 68 -5.67 -1.35 0.97
N ARG A 69 -5.65 -0.75 2.18
CA ARG A 69 -4.98 0.53 2.43
C ARG A 69 -3.45 0.44 2.38
N PRO A 70 -2.77 -0.41 3.17
CA PRO A 70 -1.32 -0.55 3.07
C PRO A 70 -0.89 -1.04 1.68
N PHE A 71 -1.70 -1.90 1.03
CA PHE A 71 -1.45 -2.30 -0.36
C PHE A 71 -1.42 -1.09 -1.31
N LEU A 72 -2.47 -0.25 -1.30
CA LEU A 72 -2.52 0.93 -2.17
C LEU A 72 -1.40 1.93 -1.86
N GLU A 73 -1.12 2.21 -0.59
CA GLU A 73 -0.04 3.12 -0.20
C GLU A 73 1.32 2.61 -0.71
N SER A 74 1.54 1.30 -0.67
CA SER A 74 2.73 0.67 -1.22
C SER A 74 2.82 0.78 -2.74
N VAL A 75 1.71 0.58 -3.47
CA VAL A 75 1.63 0.83 -4.93
C VAL A 75 2.01 2.28 -5.25
N ILE A 76 1.48 3.25 -4.51
CA ILE A 76 1.79 4.67 -4.68
C ILE A 76 3.26 4.96 -4.38
N ASN A 77 3.82 4.36 -3.33
CA ASN A 77 5.24 4.53 -3.00
C ASN A 77 6.15 3.95 -4.10
N VAL A 78 5.85 2.77 -4.64
CA VAL A 78 6.60 2.22 -5.80
C VAL A 78 6.47 3.14 -7.00
N GLY A 79 5.27 3.61 -7.31
CA GLY A 79 5.04 4.57 -8.41
C GLY A 79 5.87 5.84 -8.25
N PHE A 80 5.86 6.43 -7.06
CA PHE A 80 6.61 7.64 -6.76
C PHE A 80 8.13 7.41 -6.84
N ILE A 81 8.64 6.30 -6.32
CA ILE A 81 10.08 5.96 -6.41
C ILE A 81 10.49 5.77 -7.88
N CYS A 82 9.66 5.10 -8.68
CA CYS A 82 9.92 4.92 -10.10
C CYS A 82 9.89 6.25 -10.87
N SER A 83 8.99 7.18 -10.51
CA SER A 83 8.87 8.53 -11.07
C SER A 83 10.09 9.40 -10.79
N GLU A 84 10.49 9.52 -9.52
CA GLU A 84 11.57 10.42 -9.08
C GLU A 84 12.97 9.81 -9.27
N GLY A 85 13.07 8.49 -9.41
CA GLY A 85 14.34 7.78 -9.62
C GLY A 85 15.32 7.95 -8.44
N ASP A 86 16.56 8.29 -8.75
CA ASP A 86 17.67 8.32 -7.80
C ASP A 86 17.39 9.17 -6.56
N LYS A 87 16.69 10.30 -6.72
CA LYS A 87 16.31 11.17 -5.60
C LYS A 87 15.47 10.42 -4.57
N ALA A 88 14.43 9.71 -5.00
CA ALA A 88 13.57 8.95 -4.11
C ALA A 88 14.23 7.67 -3.58
N VAL A 89 15.11 7.04 -4.37
CA VAL A 89 15.92 5.89 -3.93
C VAL A 89 16.84 6.30 -2.76
N ILE A 90 17.57 7.40 -2.91
CA ILE A 90 18.45 7.93 -1.87
C ILE A 90 17.65 8.30 -0.61
N ALA A 91 16.53 9.01 -0.77
CA ALA A 91 15.66 9.38 0.35
C ALA A 91 15.13 8.15 1.10
N SER A 92 14.69 7.11 0.37
CA SER A 92 14.21 5.85 0.95
C SER A 92 15.29 5.16 1.78
N LYS A 93 16.52 5.07 1.26
CA LYS A 93 17.64 4.43 1.98
C LYS A 93 18.03 5.22 3.23
N LYS A 94 18.12 6.55 3.15
CA LYS A 94 18.37 7.40 4.32
C LYS A 94 17.31 7.25 5.40
N TYR A 95 16.04 7.22 5.00
CA TYR A 95 14.94 7.02 5.93
C TYR A 95 14.97 5.63 6.59
N ALA A 96 15.31 4.57 5.84
CA ALA A 96 15.50 3.24 6.42
C ALA A 96 16.66 3.23 7.43
N TYR A 97 17.80 3.87 7.11
CA TYR A 97 18.94 3.96 8.03
C TYR A 97 18.62 4.72 9.32
N GLN A 98 17.94 5.87 9.22
CA GLN A 98 17.60 6.65 10.41
C GLN A 98 16.61 5.89 11.31
N LYS A 99 15.60 5.23 10.72
CA LYS A 99 14.65 4.37 11.47
C LYS A 99 15.37 3.23 12.16
N GLY A 100 16.18 2.49 11.40
CA GLY A 100 16.96 1.36 11.92
C GLY A 100 17.85 1.79 13.08
N TYR A 101 18.48 2.97 13.01
CA TYR A 101 19.24 3.51 14.14
C TYR A 101 18.36 3.81 15.35
N ARG A 102 17.27 4.58 15.17
CA ARG A 102 16.41 4.98 16.29
C ARG A 102 15.78 3.78 16.99
N ASP A 103 15.46 2.72 16.24
CA ASP A 103 14.93 1.47 16.80
C ASP A 103 15.94 0.76 17.72
N LEU A 104 17.25 0.96 17.54
CA LEU A 104 18.27 0.43 18.47
C LEU A 104 18.22 1.09 19.85
N PHE A 105 17.63 2.27 20.00
CA PHE A 105 17.60 3.03 21.26
C PHE A 105 16.18 3.39 21.69
N ARG A 106 15.18 2.69 21.14
CA ARG A 106 13.78 3.05 21.29
C ARG A 106 13.37 3.01 22.75
N GLY A 107 12.73 4.08 23.20
CA GLY A 107 12.10 4.14 24.50
C GLY A 107 10.79 4.89 24.45
N ILE A 108 9.94 4.63 25.44
CA ILE A 108 8.71 5.37 25.67
C ILE A 108 8.77 5.92 27.10
N ASP A 109 8.29 7.13 27.25
CA ASP A 109 8.06 7.76 28.54
C ASP A 109 6.55 8.03 28.63
N ILE A 110 5.87 7.30 29.51
CA ILE A 110 4.43 7.45 29.75
C ILE A 110 4.23 7.65 31.24
N ASN A 111 3.95 8.90 31.62
CA ASN A 111 3.86 9.34 33.02
C ASN A 111 5.14 8.99 33.78
N ASP A 112 5.08 8.05 34.73
CA ASP A 112 6.22 7.60 35.52
C ASP A 112 6.85 6.31 34.98
N PHE A 113 6.39 5.82 33.82
CA PHE A 113 6.88 4.60 33.20
C PHE A 113 7.82 4.89 32.04
N ILE A 114 9.10 4.68 32.29
CA ILE A 114 10.14 4.71 31.27
C ILE A 114 10.45 3.28 30.86
N ILE A 115 10.13 2.93 29.62
CA ILE A 115 10.57 1.67 29.01
C ILE A 115 11.63 2.02 27.97
N LYS A 116 12.82 1.43 28.10
CA LYS A 116 13.89 1.51 27.10
C LYS A 116 14.12 0.13 26.52
N SER A 117 14.48 0.06 25.24
CA SER A 117 14.74 -1.17 24.52
C SER A 117 15.98 -1.01 23.64
N GLY A 118 16.63 -2.15 23.36
CA GLY A 118 17.87 -2.20 22.58
C GLY A 118 19.10 -1.79 23.39
N PHE A 119 19.93 -0.92 22.82
CA PHE A 119 21.24 -0.52 23.32
C PHE A 119 21.23 0.90 23.91
N SER A 120 20.12 1.35 24.50
CA SER A 120 19.97 2.70 25.07
C SER A 120 21.09 3.13 26.03
N GLU A 121 21.74 2.19 26.72
CA GLU A 121 22.87 2.46 27.62
C GLU A 121 24.18 2.78 26.88
N PHE A 122 24.29 2.42 25.60
CA PHE A 122 25.49 2.56 24.76
C PHE A 122 25.34 3.63 23.67
N ILE A 123 24.36 4.53 23.79
CA ILE A 123 24.09 5.53 22.76
C ILE A 123 25.32 6.39 22.45
N SER A 124 26.09 6.77 23.48
CA SER A 124 27.30 7.57 23.33
C SER A 124 28.41 6.87 22.53
N GLU A 125 28.57 5.56 22.72
CA GLU A 125 29.54 4.72 22.04
C GLU A 125 29.14 4.55 20.57
N PHE A 126 27.85 4.32 20.32
CA PHE A 126 27.30 4.22 18.97
C PHE A 126 27.41 5.54 18.21
N GLU A 127 27.11 6.69 18.82
CA GLU A 127 27.24 8.01 18.18
C GLU A 127 28.69 8.30 17.76
N LYS A 128 29.67 7.89 18.57
CA LYS A 128 31.10 8.02 18.23
C LYS A 128 31.47 7.16 17.04
N ALA A 129 31.01 5.90 17.01
CA ALA A 129 31.30 4.94 15.96
C ALA A 129 30.43 5.08 14.70
N ALA A 130 29.35 5.85 14.75
CA ALA A 130 28.38 5.95 13.66
C ALA A 130 29.03 6.47 12.36
N PRO A 131 28.84 5.76 11.23
CA PRO A 131 29.26 6.21 9.91
C PRO A 131 28.72 7.59 9.55
N LYS A 132 29.38 8.29 8.62
CA LYS A 132 29.00 9.64 8.23
C LYS A 132 27.59 9.67 7.61
N GLU A 133 27.30 8.72 6.75
CA GLU A 133 26.03 8.58 6.03
C GLU A 133 24.84 8.49 6.98
N MET A 134 25.05 7.84 8.12
CA MET A 134 24.06 7.66 9.17
C MET A 134 23.86 8.94 9.99
N LYS A 135 24.95 9.66 10.31
CA LYS A 135 24.88 10.98 10.96
C LYS A 135 24.15 11.99 10.08
N ASP A 136 24.45 11.98 8.78
CA ASP A 136 23.80 12.84 7.79
C ASP A 136 22.30 12.51 7.70
N ALA A 137 21.93 11.23 7.63
CA ALA A 137 20.53 10.80 7.63
C ALA A 137 19.79 11.21 8.92
N LEU A 138 20.40 11.06 10.10
CA LEU A 138 19.79 11.47 11.35
C LEU A 138 19.59 12.98 11.43
N SER A 139 20.55 13.77 10.97
CA SER A 139 20.42 15.23 10.91
C SER A 139 19.29 15.66 9.98
N GLU A 140 19.11 14.97 8.85
CA GLU A 140 18.05 15.27 7.87
C GLU A 140 16.65 14.95 8.43
N PHE A 141 16.51 13.84 9.15
CA PHE A 141 15.24 13.41 9.76
C PHE A 141 15.09 13.83 11.24
N THR A 142 15.73 14.94 11.63
CA THR A 142 15.56 15.56 12.95
C THR A 142 15.19 17.03 12.80
N THR A 143 14.07 17.42 13.39
CA THR A 143 13.65 18.82 13.45
C THR A 143 14.62 19.64 14.31
N LYS A 144 14.63 20.97 14.14
CA LYS A 144 15.41 21.89 15.01
C LYS A 144 15.12 21.73 16.51
N LYS A 145 13.99 21.13 16.87
CA LYS A 145 13.57 20.84 18.25
C LYS A 145 13.97 19.43 18.72
N GLY A 146 14.79 18.70 17.97
CA GLY A 146 15.24 17.35 18.30
C GLY A 146 14.21 16.24 18.07
N LYS A 147 13.02 16.56 17.53
CA LYS A 147 11.99 15.56 17.22
C LYS A 147 12.26 14.88 15.89
N GLU A 148 11.96 13.58 15.83
CA GLU A 148 12.01 12.80 14.59
C GLU A 148 11.03 13.36 13.54
N VAL A 149 11.48 13.40 12.28
CA VAL A 149 10.61 13.57 11.11
C VAL A 149 10.11 12.18 10.69
N MET A 150 8.80 11.98 10.76
CA MET A 150 8.19 10.65 10.60
C MET A 150 7.90 10.28 9.15
N GLU A 151 7.85 11.28 8.28
CA GLU A 151 7.62 11.11 6.84
C GLU A 151 8.96 10.93 6.11
N TRP A 152 9.05 9.91 5.26
CA TRP A 152 10.26 9.64 4.48
C TRP A 152 10.42 10.57 3.26
N THR A 153 9.38 11.34 2.94
CA THR A 153 9.31 12.36 1.89
C THR A 153 8.46 13.55 2.34
N PRO A 154 8.74 14.78 1.86
CA PRO A 154 7.87 15.92 2.09
C PRO A 154 6.52 15.80 1.36
N GLU A 155 6.44 15.02 0.29
CA GLU A 155 5.21 14.81 -0.48
C GLU A 155 4.21 13.94 0.28
N ASN A 156 2.99 14.45 0.47
CA ASN A 156 1.85 13.64 0.91
C ASN A 156 1.33 12.75 -0.23
N THR A 157 0.45 11.80 0.09
CA THR A 157 -0.08 10.82 -0.89
C THR A 157 -0.70 11.46 -2.13
N LYS A 158 -1.39 12.61 -2.00
CA LYS A 158 -1.95 13.32 -3.17
C LYS A 158 -0.86 13.90 -4.06
N ALA A 159 0.15 14.54 -3.47
CA ALA A 159 1.29 15.06 -4.21
C ALA A 159 2.06 13.94 -4.93
N LYS A 160 2.20 12.76 -4.30
CA LYS A 160 2.77 11.57 -4.94
C LYS A 160 1.96 11.13 -6.16
N LEU A 161 0.63 11.07 -6.06
CA LEU A 161 -0.25 10.74 -7.20
C LEU A 161 -0.09 11.75 -8.35
N GLU A 162 0.01 13.04 -8.06
CA GLU A 162 0.24 14.06 -9.08
C GLU A 162 1.58 13.87 -9.81
N ILE A 163 2.64 13.53 -9.08
CA ILE A 163 3.96 13.23 -9.66
C ILE A 163 3.88 11.98 -10.55
N ILE A 164 3.26 10.90 -10.06
CA ILE A 164 3.03 9.67 -10.82
C ILE A 164 2.26 9.97 -12.11
N GLY A 165 1.19 10.75 -12.02
CA GLY A 165 0.37 11.11 -13.18
C GLY A 165 1.11 11.96 -14.22
N LYS A 166 1.99 12.88 -13.78
CA LYS A 166 2.85 13.65 -14.68
C LYS A 166 3.86 12.74 -15.42
N THR A 167 4.38 11.71 -14.76
CA THR A 167 5.36 10.79 -15.36
C THR A 167 4.71 9.75 -16.27
N TYR A 168 3.62 9.10 -15.83
CA TYR A 168 3.07 7.89 -16.44
C TYR A 168 1.73 8.10 -17.16
N GLY A 169 1.25 9.35 -17.18
CA GLY A 169 0.08 9.75 -17.94
C GLY A 169 -1.25 9.62 -17.22
N THR A 170 -2.30 10.09 -17.89
CA THR A 170 -3.66 10.22 -17.35
C THR A 170 -4.31 8.89 -17.01
N TYR A 171 -4.00 7.82 -17.73
CA TYR A 171 -4.54 6.49 -17.47
C TYR A 171 -4.12 5.97 -16.09
N VAL A 172 -2.81 5.91 -15.81
CA VAL A 172 -2.27 5.50 -14.51
C VAL A 172 -2.80 6.41 -13.39
N ASN A 173 -2.80 7.72 -13.62
CA ASN A 173 -3.31 8.68 -12.64
C ASN A 173 -4.80 8.45 -12.31
N GLY A 174 -5.63 8.21 -13.33
CA GLY A 174 -7.06 7.99 -13.16
C GLY A 174 -7.36 6.74 -12.35
N LEU A 175 -6.69 5.63 -12.67
CA LEU A 175 -6.81 4.37 -11.95
C LEU A 175 -6.44 4.53 -10.46
N LEU A 176 -5.26 5.08 -10.18
CA LEU A 176 -4.79 5.23 -8.80
C LEU A 176 -5.58 6.29 -8.02
N SER A 177 -6.01 7.37 -8.67
CA SER A 177 -6.85 8.39 -8.02
C SER A 177 -8.22 7.82 -7.64
N PHE A 178 -8.81 6.96 -8.47
CA PHE A 178 -10.07 6.31 -8.16
C PHE A 178 -9.93 5.31 -7.00
N ALA A 179 -8.87 4.51 -7.01
CA ALA A 179 -8.55 3.62 -5.89
C ALA A 179 -8.30 4.39 -4.59
N PHE A 180 -7.54 5.49 -4.66
CA PHE A 180 -7.29 6.39 -3.52
C PHE A 180 -8.58 6.99 -2.97
N PHE A 181 -9.43 7.53 -3.82
CA PHE A 181 -10.72 8.08 -3.41
C PHE A 181 -11.57 7.03 -2.67
N SER A 182 -11.57 5.80 -3.17
CA SER A 182 -12.41 4.70 -2.70
C SER A 182 -11.90 4.05 -1.41
N ILE A 183 -10.59 4.01 -1.18
CA ILE A 183 -9.97 3.30 -0.05
C ILE A 183 -9.62 4.26 1.08
N TYR A 184 -9.02 5.41 0.79
CA TYR A 184 -8.13 6.06 1.76
C TYR A 184 -8.84 6.59 3.01
N ARG A 185 -9.98 7.26 2.85
CA ARG A 185 -10.70 7.89 3.96
C ARG A 185 -11.40 6.86 4.83
N ASP A 186 -12.25 6.05 4.21
CA ASP A 186 -13.17 5.18 4.93
C ASP A 186 -12.45 4.01 5.57
N VAL A 187 -11.46 3.42 4.88
CA VAL A 187 -10.67 2.32 5.44
C VAL A 187 -9.83 2.78 6.62
N SER A 188 -9.36 4.03 6.64
CA SER A 188 -8.67 4.59 7.81
C SER A 188 -9.52 4.54 9.07
N GLU A 189 -10.81 4.83 8.94
CA GLU A 189 -11.75 4.85 10.05
C GLU A 189 -12.14 3.44 10.49
N ILE A 190 -12.24 2.50 9.54
CA ILE A 190 -12.46 1.07 9.81
C ILE A 190 -11.27 0.46 10.55
N ILE A 191 -10.03 0.80 10.18
CA ILE A 191 -8.80 0.31 10.85
C ILE A 191 -8.81 0.70 12.33
N HIS A 192 -9.13 1.96 12.63
CA HIS A 192 -9.15 2.48 14.00
C HIS A 192 -10.39 2.08 14.80
N ASN A 193 -11.36 1.36 14.19
CA ASN A 193 -12.65 1.05 14.80
C ASN A 193 -13.34 2.29 15.39
N SER A 194 -13.24 3.44 14.72
CA SER A 194 -14.05 4.59 15.13
C SER A 194 -15.53 4.25 14.95
N TYR A 195 -16.42 4.88 15.73
CA TYR A 195 -17.85 4.66 15.55
C TYR A 195 -18.30 4.99 14.11
N TYR A 196 -17.69 6.01 13.51
CA TYR A 196 -17.90 6.34 12.09
C TYR A 196 -17.47 5.19 11.16
N GLY A 197 -16.28 4.61 11.36
CA GLY A 197 -15.80 3.46 10.60
C GLY A 197 -16.69 2.23 10.76
N ALA A 198 -17.14 1.94 11.98
CA ALA A 198 -18.10 0.86 12.23
C ALA A 198 -19.41 1.08 11.45
N ARG A 199 -19.94 2.30 11.42
CA ARG A 199 -21.15 2.62 10.66
C ARG A 199 -20.97 2.49 9.15
N ILE A 200 -19.79 2.84 8.60
CA ILE A 200 -19.49 2.61 7.18
C ILE A 200 -19.45 1.12 6.89
N TYR A 201 -18.68 0.35 7.67
CA TYR A 201 -18.51 -1.09 7.43
C TYR A 201 -19.83 -1.86 7.55
N LEU A 202 -20.69 -1.47 8.49
CA LEU A 202 -22.01 -2.09 8.67
C LEU A 202 -23.08 -1.53 7.74
N GLY A 203 -22.88 -0.39 7.09
CA GLY A 203 -23.93 0.25 6.26
C GLY A 203 -24.95 1.05 7.07
N MET A 204 -24.67 1.30 8.35
CA MET A 204 -25.53 2.07 9.24
C MET A 204 -25.64 3.56 8.87
N GLN A 205 -24.84 4.04 7.90
CA GLN A 205 -25.03 5.39 7.34
C GLN A 205 -26.36 5.52 6.59
N GLN A 206 -26.92 4.40 6.09
CA GLN A 206 -28.15 4.38 5.31
C GLN A 206 -29.35 3.95 6.14
N LYS A 207 -29.16 3.01 7.08
CA LYS A 207 -30.21 2.44 7.90
C LYS A 207 -29.66 2.03 9.28
N ASP A 208 -30.14 2.67 10.34
CA ASP A 208 -29.71 2.35 11.71
C ASP A 208 -30.38 1.07 12.23
N MET A 209 -29.81 0.48 13.28
CA MET A 209 -30.23 -0.82 13.82
C MET A 209 -31.68 -0.83 14.34
N THR A 210 -32.21 0.33 14.75
CA THR A 210 -33.61 0.48 15.20
C THR A 210 -34.63 0.42 14.06
N SER A 211 -34.17 0.44 12.80
CA SER A 211 -35.04 0.42 11.62
C SER A 211 -35.38 -1.00 11.13
N PHE A 212 -34.89 -2.05 11.80
CA PHE A 212 -35.14 -3.45 11.44
C PHE A 212 -36.18 -4.07 12.37
N LYS A 213 -37.02 -4.98 11.83
CA LYS A 213 -38.09 -5.61 12.62
C LYS A 213 -37.55 -6.66 13.59
N ASN A 214 -36.44 -7.29 13.24
CA ASN A 214 -35.79 -8.33 14.02
C ASN A 214 -34.30 -8.42 13.66
N SER A 215 -33.55 -9.18 14.46
CA SER A 215 -32.10 -9.36 14.30
C SER A 215 -31.72 -10.06 13.00
N SER A 216 -32.56 -10.95 12.47
CA SER A 216 -32.27 -11.69 11.23
C SER A 216 -32.29 -10.77 10.02
N GLU A 217 -33.28 -9.88 9.93
CA GLU A 217 -33.36 -8.86 8.87
C GLU A 217 -32.15 -7.91 8.92
N ALA A 218 -31.74 -7.50 10.14
CA ALA A 218 -30.55 -6.67 10.32
C ALA A 218 -29.28 -7.40 9.88
N ALA A 219 -29.11 -8.67 10.27
CA ALA A 219 -27.94 -9.47 9.92
C ALA A 219 -27.81 -9.68 8.39
N GLU A 220 -28.91 -9.96 7.70
CA GLU A 220 -28.93 -10.09 6.24
C GLU A 220 -28.52 -8.78 5.56
N TYR A 221 -29.11 -7.65 5.96
CA TYR A 221 -28.78 -6.34 5.40
C TYR A 221 -27.30 -5.98 5.61
N PHE A 222 -26.79 -6.14 6.83
CA PHE A 222 -25.39 -5.83 7.15
C PHE A 222 -24.43 -6.78 6.43
N GLY A 223 -24.73 -8.08 6.34
CA GLY A 223 -23.92 -9.05 5.60
C GLY A 223 -23.82 -8.72 4.12
N GLU A 224 -24.95 -8.37 3.49
CA GLU A 224 -24.99 -7.96 2.08
C GLU A 224 -24.23 -6.66 1.83
N HIS A 225 -24.34 -5.67 2.73
CA HIS A 225 -23.58 -4.43 2.63
C HIS A 225 -22.07 -4.68 2.73
N GLN A 226 -21.63 -5.48 3.70
CA GLN A 226 -20.22 -5.86 3.85
C GLN A 226 -19.68 -6.58 2.61
N LYS A 227 -20.46 -7.51 2.04
CA LYS A 227 -20.09 -8.21 0.80
C LYS A 227 -19.94 -7.26 -0.38
N LYS A 228 -20.86 -6.30 -0.53
CA LYS A 228 -20.79 -5.27 -1.59
C LYS A 228 -19.58 -4.35 -1.41
N LEU A 229 -19.30 -3.90 -0.19
CA LEU A 229 -18.14 -3.08 0.11
C LEU A 229 -16.84 -3.85 -0.17
N ALA A 230 -16.74 -5.11 0.25
CA ALA A 230 -15.59 -5.97 -0.05
C ALA A 230 -15.39 -6.16 -1.56
N THR A 231 -16.48 -6.43 -2.30
CA THR A 231 -16.44 -6.56 -3.77
C THR A 231 -15.90 -5.28 -4.41
N PHE A 232 -16.40 -4.11 -3.98
CA PHE A 232 -15.91 -2.83 -4.49
C PHE A 232 -14.43 -2.60 -4.17
N ILE A 233 -13.97 -2.93 -2.97
CA ILE A 233 -12.57 -2.77 -2.58
C ILE A 233 -11.65 -3.72 -3.36
N LEU A 234 -12.06 -4.96 -3.62
CA LEU A 234 -11.32 -5.88 -4.47
C LEU A 234 -11.17 -5.34 -5.91
N GLN A 235 -12.21 -4.71 -6.45
CA GLN A 235 -12.13 -4.03 -7.75
C GLN A 235 -11.06 -2.92 -7.74
N GLN A 236 -10.98 -2.12 -6.66
CA GLN A 236 -9.95 -1.07 -6.54
C GLN A 236 -8.53 -1.64 -6.42
N ILE A 237 -8.38 -2.77 -5.74
CA ILE A 237 -7.11 -3.51 -5.67
C ILE A 237 -6.71 -3.99 -7.07
N ASN A 238 -7.61 -4.62 -7.81
CA ASN A 238 -7.39 -5.08 -9.18
C ASN A 238 -6.91 -3.93 -10.10
N ILE A 239 -7.59 -2.79 -10.04
CA ILE A 239 -7.22 -1.58 -10.78
C ILE A 239 -5.83 -1.07 -10.38
N SER A 240 -5.50 -1.11 -9.08
CA SER A 240 -4.21 -0.67 -8.57
C SER A 240 -3.06 -1.58 -9.01
N VAL A 241 -3.28 -2.90 -9.09
CA VAL A 241 -2.30 -3.84 -9.67
C VAL A 241 -2.04 -3.52 -11.14
N ASN A 242 -3.09 -3.30 -11.93
CA ASN A 242 -2.93 -2.92 -13.33
C ASN A 242 -2.12 -1.62 -13.50
N ALA A 243 -2.43 -0.60 -12.70
CA ALA A 243 -1.67 0.65 -12.71
C ALA A 243 -0.19 0.43 -12.32
N LEU A 244 0.08 -0.40 -11.31
CA LEU A 244 1.44 -0.77 -10.92
C LEU A 244 2.18 -1.46 -12.07
N LEU A 245 1.56 -2.43 -12.74
CA LEU A 245 2.16 -3.13 -13.87
C LEU A 245 2.45 -2.17 -15.04
N ASN A 246 1.58 -1.19 -15.29
CA ASN A 246 1.82 -0.15 -16.29
C ASN A 246 3.02 0.75 -15.92
N ILE A 247 3.13 1.16 -14.65
CA ILE A 247 4.28 1.91 -14.14
C ILE A 247 5.58 1.13 -14.36
N LEU A 248 5.59 -0.16 -14.01
CA LEU A 248 6.76 -1.02 -14.21
C LEU A 248 7.10 -1.16 -15.70
N ASN A 249 6.12 -1.39 -16.57
CA ASN A 249 6.31 -1.44 -18.01
C ASN A 249 6.95 -0.16 -18.55
N GLN A 250 6.38 1.01 -18.23
CA GLN A 250 6.90 2.29 -18.72
C GLN A 250 8.29 2.63 -18.15
N LYS A 251 8.58 2.19 -16.91
CA LYS A 251 9.86 2.44 -16.25
C LYS A 251 10.99 1.58 -16.81
N PHE A 252 10.75 0.28 -16.96
CA PHE A 252 11.79 -0.69 -17.35
C PHE A 252 11.85 -0.93 -18.86
N ARG A 253 10.73 -0.78 -19.57
CA ARG A 253 10.62 -0.89 -21.03
C ARG A 253 11.20 -2.19 -21.60
N LEU A 254 10.91 -3.30 -20.91
CA LEU A 254 11.28 -4.64 -21.34
C LEU A 254 10.11 -5.27 -22.09
N ASP A 255 10.40 -6.10 -23.09
CA ASP A 255 9.37 -6.85 -23.82
C ASP A 255 8.51 -7.67 -22.85
N THR A 256 9.14 -8.30 -21.85
CA THR A 256 8.47 -9.08 -20.81
C THR A 256 7.53 -8.22 -19.97
N THR A 257 7.95 -7.02 -19.53
CA THR A 257 7.08 -6.12 -18.76
C THR A 257 5.90 -5.60 -19.59
N ASN A 258 6.10 -5.44 -20.91
CA ASN A 258 5.04 -5.04 -21.82
C ASN A 258 4.00 -6.15 -22.00
N GLU A 259 4.43 -7.38 -22.24
CA GLU A 259 3.55 -8.54 -22.35
C GLU A 259 2.71 -8.76 -21.08
N ILE A 260 3.34 -8.62 -19.90
CA ILE A 260 2.66 -8.76 -18.61
C ILE A 260 1.60 -7.67 -18.44
N PHE A 261 1.93 -6.41 -18.74
CA PHE A 261 0.99 -5.31 -18.67
C PHE A 261 -0.19 -5.50 -19.65
N GLU A 262 0.08 -5.89 -20.89
CA GLU A 262 -0.98 -6.13 -21.88
C GLU A 262 -1.93 -7.24 -21.45
N LYS A 263 -1.42 -8.34 -20.88
CA LYS A 263 -2.25 -9.40 -20.29
C LYS A 263 -3.14 -8.86 -19.15
N SER A 264 -2.55 -8.08 -18.23
CA SER A 264 -3.28 -7.47 -17.12
C SER A 264 -4.38 -6.52 -17.61
N ASN A 265 -4.05 -5.64 -18.56
CA ASN A 265 -4.96 -4.63 -19.09
C ASN A 265 -6.11 -5.27 -19.88
N LYS A 266 -5.79 -6.26 -20.74
CA LYS A 266 -6.81 -7.03 -21.46
C LYS A 266 -7.81 -7.66 -20.48
N LYS A 267 -7.33 -8.26 -19.39
CA LYS A 267 -8.21 -8.85 -18.37
C LYS A 267 -9.08 -7.83 -17.68
N LEU A 268 -8.52 -6.67 -17.31
CA LEU A 268 -9.28 -5.58 -16.71
C LEU A 268 -10.37 -5.04 -17.67
N VAL A 269 -10.07 -4.92 -18.96
CA VAL A 269 -11.02 -4.47 -20.00
C VAL A 269 -12.11 -5.51 -20.26
N GLU A 270 -11.76 -6.80 -20.38
CA GLU A 270 -12.72 -7.91 -20.50
C GLU A 270 -13.70 -7.89 -19.32
N TYR A 271 -13.18 -7.72 -18.11
CA TYR A 271 -13.96 -7.59 -16.90
C TYR A 271 -14.85 -6.33 -16.89
N ALA A 272 -14.33 -5.15 -17.26
CA ALA A 272 -15.13 -3.93 -17.31
C ALA A 272 -16.31 -4.03 -18.32
N ASN A 273 -16.12 -4.80 -19.40
CA ASN A 273 -17.15 -5.04 -20.39
C ASN A 273 -18.17 -6.10 -19.99
N SER A 274 -17.83 -7.04 -19.10
CA SER A 274 -18.77 -8.07 -18.62
C SER A 274 -19.73 -7.57 -17.54
N VAL A 275 -19.48 -6.37 -17.00
CA VAL A 275 -20.28 -5.71 -15.96
C VAL A 275 -21.30 -4.72 -16.55
N LYS A 276 -21.23 -4.45 -17.87
CA LYS A 276 -22.26 -3.70 -18.62
C LYS A 276 -23.46 -4.58 -18.94
#